data_AF-A0A3P3WAR2-F1
#
_entry.id   AF-A0A3P3WAR2-F1
#
_cell.length_a   1.000
_cell.length_b   1.000
_cell.length_c   1.000
_cell.angle_alpha   90.00
_cell.angle_beta   90.00
_cell.angle_gamma   90.00
#
_symmetry.space_group_name_H-M   'P 1'
#
loop_
_entity.id
_entity.type
_entity.pdbx_description
1 polymer ?
#
loop_
_entity_poly.entity_id
_entity_poly.type
_entity_poly.pdbx_seq_one_letter_code
_entity_poly.pdbx_strand_id
1 'polypeptide(L)'
;MFNEEYLHNALNHLTKVDGFTDFYNNYVESHDVHSSAQLEEFYHAFKCHLVEQGNWNNDLEITLNIIFEQANDLKERKSSAPIFIINEAKKINDSWIADFHRDYSKCTTGESFATEIKPGRYKTYREYDIFYGVDGSKLKAVYSKYRDYKHPYVSYTIGSAMYKAQNYSEGLPLMHEGLKNIISYPNYYWNSEYAIEGATWLIGDLLQLLNDKFDSDFRIEKIKLLKIMFLFMTRYICMTRSNMKTIDFYSNRARIVKANYYEFISIFGLGVNPDIQFISDMYLAYKVADEHRLTSIPPFMQLYWESKKMYDHGSHVPNNSGGYKEIEDKTWMQCVKVGELRSIILAEKLLKEFENYELNISNIKLNEIFQQLKENVKDGFDDFIKKLIDNKLK
;
A
#
# COMPACT_ATOMS: atom_id res chain seq x y z
N MET A 1 -15.87 -26.16 5.58
CA MET A 1 -15.99 -27.63 5.71
C MET A 1 -14.96 -28.36 4.87
N PHE A 2 -14.87 -28.17 3.55
CA PHE A 2 -13.88 -28.88 2.70
C PHE A 2 -12.42 -28.75 3.18
N ASN A 3 -11.85 -27.56 3.41
CA ASN A 3 -10.41 -27.44 3.77
C ASN A 3 -9.99 -28.09 5.10
N GLU A 4 -10.87 -28.23 6.10
CA GLU A 4 -10.48 -28.76 7.42
C GLU A 4 -10.31 -30.28 7.39
N GLU A 5 -11.11 -30.98 6.59
CA GLU A 5 -11.01 -32.43 6.39
C GLU A 5 -9.73 -32.80 5.62
N TYR A 6 -9.38 -32.03 4.58
CA TYR A 6 -8.12 -32.22 3.87
C TYR A 6 -6.92 -31.93 4.76
N LEU A 7 -6.98 -30.88 5.59
CA LEU A 7 -5.90 -30.56 6.52
C LEU A 7 -5.72 -31.67 7.55
N HIS A 8 -6.83 -32.19 8.07
CA HIS A 8 -6.82 -33.33 8.98
C HIS A 8 -6.19 -34.57 8.33
N ASN A 9 -6.57 -34.89 7.09
CA ASN A 9 -6.02 -36.03 6.35
C ASN A 9 -4.53 -35.86 6.06
N ALA A 10 -4.09 -34.65 5.70
CA ALA A 10 -2.68 -34.37 5.43
C ALA A 10 -1.83 -34.38 6.71
N LEU A 11 -2.34 -33.86 7.83
CA LEU A 11 -1.72 -34.00 9.16
C LEU A 11 -1.62 -35.47 9.59
N ASN A 12 -2.65 -36.29 9.32
CA ASN A 12 -2.63 -37.73 9.56
C ASN A 12 -1.63 -38.48 8.67
N HIS A 13 -1.21 -37.88 7.54
CA HIS A 13 -0.13 -38.43 6.74
C HIS A 13 1.23 -38.15 7.39
N LEU A 14 1.45 -36.94 7.93
CA LEU A 14 2.67 -36.59 8.66
C LEU A 14 2.93 -37.48 9.88
N THR A 15 1.89 -37.81 10.64
CA THR A 15 2.03 -38.69 11.81
C THR A 15 2.44 -40.12 11.47
N LYS A 16 2.39 -40.49 10.18
CA LYS A 16 2.85 -41.78 9.65
C LYS A 16 4.26 -41.71 9.05
N VAL A 17 4.89 -40.54 9.03
CA VAL A 17 6.26 -40.36 8.56
C VAL A 17 7.21 -40.78 9.67
N ASP A 18 8.11 -41.72 9.35
CA ASP A 18 9.12 -42.18 10.28
C ASP A 18 9.96 -41.00 10.81
N GLY A 19 10.07 -40.89 12.13
CA GLY A 19 10.79 -39.80 12.80
C GLY A 19 9.99 -38.53 13.07
N PHE A 20 8.75 -38.38 12.56
CA PHE A 20 7.94 -37.16 12.80
C PHE A 20 7.61 -36.96 14.27
N THR A 21 7.15 -37.99 14.98
CA THR A 21 6.75 -37.90 16.39
C THR A 21 7.92 -37.47 17.27
N ASP A 22 9.10 -38.05 17.04
CA ASP A 22 10.31 -37.72 17.80
C ASP A 22 10.78 -36.30 17.49
N PHE A 23 10.77 -35.89 16.22
CA PHE A 23 11.03 -34.51 15.83
C PHE A 23 10.07 -33.54 16.52
N TYR A 24 8.76 -33.80 16.45
CA TYR A 24 7.74 -32.91 16.99
C TYR A 24 7.90 -32.72 18.49
N ASN A 25 8.09 -33.79 19.24
CA ASN A 25 8.30 -33.73 20.69
C ASN A 25 9.55 -32.90 21.04
N ASN A 26 10.68 -33.18 20.36
CA ASN A 26 11.91 -32.41 20.56
C ASN A 26 11.76 -30.93 20.16
N TYR A 27 11.03 -30.65 19.08
CA TYR A 27 10.81 -29.30 18.60
C TYR A 27 9.99 -28.49 19.61
N VAL A 28 8.90 -29.05 20.15
CA VAL A 28 8.04 -28.37 21.13
C VAL A 28 8.71 -28.22 22.49
N GLU A 29 9.63 -29.12 22.88
CA GLU A 29 10.44 -28.97 24.10
C GLU A 29 11.51 -27.87 23.98
N SER A 30 12.05 -27.67 22.77
CA SER A 30 13.15 -26.72 22.51
C SER A 30 12.69 -25.36 21.99
N HIS A 31 11.46 -25.26 21.49
CA HIS A 31 10.90 -24.05 20.90
C HIS A 31 9.58 -23.71 21.57
N ASP A 32 9.43 -22.43 21.93
CA ASP A 32 8.23 -21.93 22.58
C ASP A 32 7.11 -21.75 21.55
N VAL A 33 6.36 -22.82 21.27
CA VAL A 33 5.31 -22.82 20.24
C VAL A 33 4.06 -22.16 20.81
N HIS A 34 3.93 -20.85 20.59
CA HIS A 34 2.86 -20.03 21.15
C HIS A 34 1.88 -19.50 20.11
N SER A 35 2.20 -19.59 18.82
CA SER A 35 1.33 -19.03 17.79
C SER A 35 1.46 -19.69 16.42
N SER A 36 0.43 -19.50 15.59
CA SER A 36 0.42 -19.88 14.17
C SER A 36 1.40 -19.09 13.29
N ALA A 37 2.18 -18.16 13.85
CA ALA A 37 3.26 -17.48 13.14
C ALA A 37 4.53 -18.36 13.02
N GLN A 38 4.70 -19.35 13.89
CA GLN A 38 5.86 -20.25 13.91
C GLN A 38 5.67 -21.49 13.01
N LEU A 39 4.59 -21.51 12.24
CA LEU A 39 4.27 -22.62 11.36
C LEU A 39 5.31 -22.78 10.24
N GLU A 40 5.79 -21.67 9.67
CA GLU A 40 6.89 -21.68 8.68
C GLU A 40 8.19 -22.22 9.26
N GLU A 41 8.55 -21.76 10.46
CA GLU A 41 9.75 -22.21 11.16
C GLU A 41 9.68 -23.71 11.44
N PHE A 42 8.52 -24.20 11.90
CA PHE A 42 8.26 -25.61 12.11
C PHE A 42 8.43 -26.42 10.81
N TYR A 43 7.81 -25.96 9.71
CA TYR A 43 7.95 -26.64 8.42
C TYR A 43 9.38 -26.67 7.91
N HIS A 44 10.10 -25.55 8.04
CA HIS A 44 11.49 -25.47 7.61
C HIS A 44 12.39 -26.39 8.44
N ALA A 45 12.24 -26.36 9.76
CA ALA A 45 12.98 -27.24 10.67
C ALA A 45 12.68 -28.72 10.40
N PHE A 46 11.42 -29.07 10.14
CA PHE A 46 11.05 -30.45 9.83
C PHE A 46 11.61 -30.91 8.48
N LYS A 47 11.58 -30.05 7.46
CA LYS A 47 12.21 -30.34 6.16
C LYS A 47 13.71 -30.58 6.32
N CYS A 48 14.42 -29.72 7.06
CA CYS A 48 15.85 -29.90 7.34
C CYS A 48 16.12 -31.24 8.03
N HIS A 49 15.34 -31.57 9.06
CA HIS A 49 15.45 -32.85 9.77
C HIS A 49 15.29 -34.07 8.85
N LEU A 50 14.28 -34.07 7.98
CA LEU A 50 14.05 -35.16 7.02
C LEU A 50 15.17 -35.28 5.98
N VAL A 51 15.74 -34.15 5.54
CA VAL A 51 16.89 -34.13 4.63
C VAL A 51 18.13 -34.72 5.30
N GLU A 52 18.40 -34.35 6.55
CA GLU A 52 19.54 -34.89 7.33
C GLU A 52 19.43 -36.41 7.55
N GLN A 53 18.21 -36.92 7.72
CA GLN A 53 17.96 -38.36 7.86
C GLN A 53 17.93 -39.13 6.54
N GLY A 54 18.00 -38.45 5.38
CA GLY A 54 17.88 -39.10 4.07
C GLY A 54 16.46 -39.60 3.76
N ASN A 55 15.45 -39.15 4.51
CA ASN A 55 14.05 -39.56 4.38
C ASN A 55 13.23 -38.61 3.49
N TRP A 56 13.83 -37.54 2.98
CA TRP A 56 13.17 -36.56 2.11
C TRP A 56 12.83 -37.14 0.73
N ASN A 57 11.58 -36.95 0.27
CA ASN A 57 11.13 -37.32 -1.06
C ASN A 57 10.04 -36.37 -1.58
N ASN A 58 9.69 -36.50 -2.86
CA ASN A 58 8.72 -35.62 -3.53
C ASN A 58 7.31 -35.71 -2.92
N ASP A 59 6.87 -36.89 -2.46
CA ASP A 59 5.54 -37.08 -1.88
C ASP A 59 5.42 -36.34 -0.54
N LEU A 60 6.50 -36.34 0.26
CA LEU A 60 6.60 -35.55 1.49
C LEU A 60 6.66 -34.05 1.21
N GLU A 61 7.38 -33.62 0.17
CA GLU A 61 7.39 -32.22 -0.24
C GLU A 61 5.98 -31.72 -0.60
N ILE A 62 5.27 -32.49 -1.43
CA ILE A 62 3.88 -32.19 -1.81
C ILE A 62 2.99 -32.17 -0.58
N THR A 63 3.11 -33.16 0.31
CA THR A 63 2.30 -33.23 1.55
C THR A 63 2.53 -31.98 2.41
N LEU A 64 3.77 -31.61 2.68
CA LEU A 64 4.09 -30.44 3.51
C LEU A 64 3.60 -29.14 2.88
N ASN A 65 3.72 -29.00 1.55
CA ASN A 65 3.18 -27.85 0.83
C ASN A 65 1.65 -27.76 0.96
N ILE A 66 0.92 -28.89 0.83
CA ILE A 66 -0.53 -28.92 1.00
C ILE A 66 -0.93 -28.49 2.42
N ILE A 67 -0.24 -28.98 3.45
CA ILE A 67 -0.56 -28.62 4.84
C ILE A 67 -0.24 -27.15 5.09
N PHE A 68 0.87 -26.65 4.54
CA PHE A 68 1.25 -25.24 4.60
C PHE A 68 0.18 -24.34 3.96
N GLU A 69 -0.26 -24.67 2.74
CA GLU A 69 -1.32 -23.94 2.03
C GLU A 69 -2.62 -23.94 2.82
N GLN A 70 -3.07 -25.10 3.27
CA GLN A 70 -4.35 -25.25 3.97
C GLN A 70 -4.37 -24.60 5.35
N ALA A 71 -3.25 -24.66 6.08
CA ALA A 71 -3.13 -23.99 7.36
C ALA A 71 -3.14 -22.46 7.21
N ASN A 72 -2.45 -21.91 6.20
CA ASN A 72 -2.52 -20.48 5.90
C ASN A 72 -3.92 -20.04 5.49
N ASP A 73 -4.60 -20.81 4.65
CA ASP A 73 -6.00 -20.59 4.27
C ASP A 73 -6.94 -20.58 5.47
N LEU A 74 -6.75 -21.52 6.40
CA LEU A 74 -7.56 -21.61 7.61
C LEU A 74 -7.33 -20.40 8.52
N LYS A 75 -6.07 -19.98 8.68
CA LYS A 75 -5.67 -18.80 9.45
C LYS A 75 -6.32 -17.53 8.89
N GLU A 76 -6.28 -17.35 7.58
CA GLU A 76 -6.93 -16.23 6.90
C GLU A 76 -8.45 -16.24 7.11
N ARG A 77 -9.11 -17.37 6.86
CA ARG A 77 -10.58 -17.51 6.97
C ARG A 77 -11.11 -17.34 8.39
N LYS A 78 -10.37 -17.80 9.40
CA LYS A 78 -10.78 -17.71 10.82
C LYS A 78 -10.37 -16.40 11.48
N SER A 79 -9.62 -15.54 10.79
CA SER A 79 -9.19 -14.26 11.35
C SER A 79 -10.38 -13.32 11.55
N SER A 80 -10.47 -12.74 12.74
CA SER A 80 -11.40 -11.64 13.01
C SER A 80 -10.96 -10.32 12.38
N ALA A 81 -9.70 -10.22 11.92
CA ALA A 81 -9.14 -9.03 11.30
C ALA A 81 -8.30 -9.41 10.05
N PRO A 82 -8.94 -9.77 8.91
CA PRO A 82 -8.25 -10.27 7.72
C PRO A 82 -7.23 -9.29 7.13
N ILE A 83 -7.42 -7.99 7.30
CA ILE A 83 -6.52 -6.95 6.80
C ILE A 83 -5.12 -7.00 7.43
N PHE A 84 -4.92 -7.71 8.54
CA PHE A 84 -3.61 -7.92 9.16
C PHE A 84 -2.94 -9.25 8.77
N ILE A 85 -3.68 -10.16 8.13
CA ILE A 85 -3.15 -11.50 7.84
C ILE A 85 -2.48 -11.52 6.48
N ILE A 86 -1.24 -11.99 6.43
CA ILE A 86 -0.57 -12.35 5.18
C ILE A 86 -0.69 -13.87 5.04
N ASN A 87 -1.32 -14.32 3.96
CA ASN A 87 -1.33 -15.72 3.57
C ASN A 87 -0.08 -15.96 2.71
N GLU A 88 0.97 -16.50 3.34
CA GLU A 88 2.28 -16.70 2.71
C GLU A 88 2.22 -17.74 1.58
N ALA A 89 1.27 -18.68 1.64
CA ALA A 89 1.02 -19.62 0.55
C ALA A 89 0.42 -18.98 -0.71
N LYS A 90 -0.27 -17.84 -0.57
CA LYS A 90 -0.83 -17.06 -1.71
C LYS A 90 0.05 -15.89 -2.11
N LYS A 91 1.20 -15.70 -1.45
CA LYS A 91 2.10 -14.59 -1.72
C LYS A 91 2.86 -14.86 -3.01
N ILE A 92 2.88 -13.87 -3.88
CA ILE A 92 3.65 -13.95 -5.12
C ILE A 92 5.16 -13.90 -4.82
N ASN A 93 5.96 -14.45 -5.74
CA ASN A 93 7.40 -14.40 -5.62
C ASN A 93 7.94 -12.99 -5.93
N ASP A 94 8.35 -12.29 -4.88
CA ASP A 94 8.95 -10.95 -4.95
C ASP A 94 10.48 -10.94 -4.74
N SER A 95 11.13 -12.11 -4.73
CA SER A 95 12.59 -12.21 -4.48
C SER A 95 13.44 -11.40 -5.46
N TRP A 96 12.94 -11.16 -6.68
CA TRP A 96 13.61 -10.39 -7.73
C TRP A 96 13.47 -8.87 -7.57
N ILE A 97 12.62 -8.37 -6.67
CA ILE A 97 12.40 -6.93 -6.48
C ILE A 97 13.66 -6.23 -5.98
N ALA A 98 14.49 -6.90 -5.18
CA ALA A 98 15.79 -6.36 -4.76
C ALA A 98 16.72 -6.06 -5.95
N ASP A 99 16.71 -6.93 -6.97
CA ASP A 99 17.47 -6.71 -8.20
C ASP A 99 16.86 -5.60 -9.05
N PHE A 100 15.53 -5.53 -9.11
CA PHE A 100 14.83 -4.42 -9.76
C PHE A 100 15.24 -3.07 -9.15
N HIS A 101 15.26 -2.96 -7.81
CA HIS A 101 15.74 -1.76 -7.12
C HIS A 101 17.19 -1.42 -7.44
N ARG A 102 18.06 -2.44 -7.44
CA ARG A 102 19.48 -2.26 -7.77
C ARG A 102 19.65 -1.77 -9.20
N ASP A 103 18.87 -2.26 -10.14
CA ASP A 103 18.95 -1.83 -11.53
C ASP A 103 18.31 -0.46 -11.75
N TYR A 104 17.17 -0.18 -11.11
CA TYR A 104 16.52 1.13 -11.16
C TYR A 104 17.40 2.23 -10.55
N SER A 105 18.09 1.96 -9.43
CA SER A 105 19.00 2.95 -8.81
C SER A 105 20.14 3.38 -9.75
N LYS A 106 20.60 2.50 -10.66
CA LYS A 106 21.61 2.84 -11.69
C LYS A 106 21.07 3.75 -12.80
N CYS A 107 19.75 3.90 -12.89
CA CYS A 107 19.12 4.87 -13.79
C CYS A 107 19.16 6.29 -13.23
N THR A 108 19.40 6.48 -11.93
CA THR A 108 19.46 7.82 -11.35
C THR A 108 20.65 8.61 -11.90
N THR A 109 20.44 9.89 -12.19
CA THR A 109 21.50 10.78 -12.73
C THR A 109 22.23 11.53 -11.62
N GLY A 110 21.78 11.40 -10.37
CA GLY A 110 22.25 12.20 -9.23
C GLY A 110 21.73 13.65 -9.24
N GLU A 111 20.98 14.05 -10.27
CA GLU A 111 20.35 15.36 -10.33
C GLU A 111 19.09 15.39 -9.47
N SER A 112 18.88 16.49 -8.74
CA SER A 112 17.64 16.76 -8.02
C SER A 112 17.08 18.12 -8.40
N PHE A 113 15.76 18.23 -8.40
CA PHE A 113 15.03 19.45 -8.70
C PHE A 113 13.94 19.64 -7.66
N ALA A 114 13.70 20.87 -7.24
CA ALA A 114 12.60 21.20 -6.35
C ALA A 114 11.62 22.11 -7.09
N THR A 115 10.33 21.75 -7.11
CA THR A 115 9.27 22.68 -7.52
C THR A 115 8.44 23.04 -6.31
N GLU A 116 8.08 24.31 -6.17
CA GLU A 116 7.13 24.72 -5.14
C GLU A 116 5.76 24.13 -5.48
N ILE A 117 5.20 23.33 -4.57
CA ILE A 117 3.79 22.96 -4.61
C ILE A 117 3.01 24.26 -4.46
N LYS A 118 2.15 24.59 -5.43
CA LYS A 118 1.32 25.82 -5.36
C LYS A 118 0.76 25.93 -3.94
N PRO A 119 1.05 27.02 -3.21
CA PRO A 119 0.63 27.11 -1.83
C PRO A 119 -0.89 26.92 -1.79
N GLY A 120 -1.35 25.88 -1.10
CA GLY A 120 -2.73 25.82 -0.68
C GLY A 120 -3.04 27.14 0.04
N ARG A 121 -4.26 27.67 -0.10
CA ARG A 121 -4.68 29.01 0.38
C ARG A 121 -4.37 29.32 1.87
N TYR A 122 -3.83 28.36 2.62
CA TYR A 122 -3.67 28.38 4.07
C TYR A 122 -2.30 27.82 4.55
N LYS A 123 -1.21 27.92 3.77
CA LYS A 123 0.14 27.56 4.25
C LYS A 123 1.05 28.79 4.35
N THR A 124 1.74 28.93 5.49
CA THR A 124 2.74 29.99 5.75
C THR A 124 4.16 29.58 5.36
N TYR A 125 4.40 28.28 5.13
CA TYR A 125 5.67 27.75 4.61
C TYR A 125 5.45 27.21 3.19
N ARG A 126 6.49 27.35 2.35
CA ARG A 126 6.51 26.82 0.99
C ARG A 126 6.82 25.33 1.05
N GLU A 127 5.99 24.53 0.39
CA GLU A 127 6.25 23.11 0.22
C GLU A 127 6.87 22.89 -1.15
N TYR A 128 7.81 21.96 -1.21
CA TYR A 128 8.49 21.63 -2.45
C TYR A 128 8.35 20.15 -2.74
N ASP A 129 7.95 19.82 -3.97
CA ASP A 129 8.15 18.48 -4.52
C ASP A 129 9.60 18.36 -4.98
N ILE A 130 10.30 17.34 -4.47
CA ILE A 130 11.66 17.01 -4.88
C ILE A 130 11.59 15.90 -5.92
N PHE A 131 12.06 16.20 -7.13
CA PHE A 131 12.23 15.24 -8.21
C PHE A 131 13.69 14.84 -8.34
N TYR A 132 13.92 13.57 -8.63
CA TYR A 132 15.24 13.06 -8.94
C TYR A 132 15.31 12.71 -10.43
N GLY A 133 16.39 13.13 -11.09
CA GLY A 133 16.64 12.85 -12.48
C GLY A 133 16.86 11.36 -12.74
N VAL A 134 16.23 10.86 -13.81
CA VAL A 134 16.33 9.46 -14.25
C VAL A 134 16.70 9.42 -15.72
N ASP A 135 17.70 8.62 -16.07
CA ASP A 135 18.11 8.34 -17.44
C ASP A 135 17.05 7.47 -18.14
N GLY A 136 16.34 8.07 -19.09
CA GLY A 136 15.25 7.42 -19.83
C GLY A 136 15.70 6.21 -20.65
N SER A 137 16.92 6.21 -21.20
CA SER A 137 17.43 5.07 -21.98
C SER A 137 17.72 3.88 -21.09
N LYS A 138 18.33 4.11 -19.92
CA LYS A 138 18.52 3.04 -18.91
C LYS A 138 17.19 2.57 -18.34
N LEU A 139 16.26 3.49 -18.09
CA LEU A 139 14.93 3.16 -17.58
C LEU A 139 14.17 2.23 -18.54
N LYS A 140 14.25 2.46 -19.86
CA LYS A 140 13.66 1.58 -20.89
C LYS A 140 14.28 0.18 -20.90
N ALA A 141 15.60 0.07 -20.66
CA ALA A 141 16.28 -1.21 -20.55
C ALA A 141 15.83 -1.97 -19.29
N VAL A 142 15.72 -1.27 -18.15
CA VAL A 142 15.17 -1.84 -16.91
C VAL A 142 13.73 -2.29 -17.13
N TYR A 143 12.86 -1.47 -17.73
CA TYR A 143 11.49 -1.88 -18.02
C TYR A 143 11.45 -3.16 -18.86
N SER A 144 12.22 -3.21 -19.94
CA SER A 144 12.26 -4.38 -20.83
C SER A 144 12.64 -5.67 -20.11
N LYS A 145 13.52 -5.59 -19.09
CA LYS A 145 13.93 -6.73 -18.27
C LYS A 145 12.81 -7.23 -17.33
N TYR A 146 11.98 -6.33 -16.80
CA TYR A 146 11.02 -6.65 -15.74
C TYR A 146 9.54 -6.61 -16.16
N ARG A 147 9.22 -6.21 -17.40
CA ARG A 147 7.83 -6.03 -17.87
C ARG A 147 6.98 -7.31 -17.79
N ASP A 148 7.59 -8.47 -17.99
CA ASP A 148 6.86 -9.75 -18.10
C ASP A 148 6.37 -10.26 -16.75
N TYR A 149 6.90 -9.73 -15.64
CA TYR A 149 6.39 -9.99 -14.29
C TYR A 149 4.99 -9.39 -14.06
N LYS A 150 4.55 -8.43 -14.89
CA LYS A 150 3.25 -7.73 -14.78
C LYS A 150 2.95 -7.18 -13.38
N HIS A 151 4.00 -6.88 -12.63
CA HIS A 151 3.92 -6.52 -11.23
C HIS A 151 3.56 -5.03 -11.06
N PRO A 152 2.54 -4.66 -10.27
CA PRO A 152 2.08 -3.27 -10.17
C PRO A 152 3.17 -2.33 -9.63
N TYR A 153 4.10 -2.82 -8.81
CA TYR A 153 5.25 -2.03 -8.35
C TYR A 153 6.19 -1.59 -9.48
N VAL A 154 6.42 -2.44 -10.48
CA VAL A 154 7.26 -2.11 -11.63
C VAL A 154 6.54 -1.08 -12.50
N SER A 155 5.26 -1.32 -12.79
CA SER A 155 4.41 -0.39 -13.54
C SER A 155 4.32 0.97 -12.87
N TYR A 156 4.16 1.01 -11.54
CA TYR A 156 4.20 2.23 -10.75
C TYR A 156 5.54 2.94 -10.89
N THR A 157 6.63 2.27 -10.53
CA THR A 157 7.97 2.89 -10.42
C THR A 157 8.41 3.51 -11.74
N ILE A 158 8.12 2.85 -12.86
CA ILE A 158 8.52 3.30 -14.20
C ILE A 158 7.47 4.26 -14.78
N GLY A 159 6.19 3.89 -14.70
CA GLY A 159 5.08 4.70 -15.22
C GLY A 159 4.98 6.05 -14.53
N SER A 160 5.12 6.09 -13.19
CA SER A 160 5.09 7.34 -12.41
C SER A 160 6.27 8.25 -12.75
N ALA A 161 7.46 7.69 -13.00
CA ALA A 161 8.61 8.49 -13.45
C ALA A 161 8.36 9.16 -14.81
N MET A 162 7.78 8.43 -15.76
CA MET A 162 7.41 8.96 -17.08
C MET A 162 6.26 9.99 -16.98
N TYR A 163 5.24 9.68 -16.19
CA TYR A 163 4.10 10.55 -15.90
C TYR A 163 4.56 11.89 -15.28
N LYS A 164 5.39 11.86 -14.23
CA LYS A 164 5.92 13.06 -13.56
C LYS A 164 6.79 13.90 -14.50
N ALA A 165 7.44 13.26 -15.47
CA ALA A 165 8.16 13.94 -16.54
C ALA A 165 7.25 14.52 -17.64
N GLN A 166 5.93 14.36 -17.55
CA GLN A 166 4.95 14.73 -18.57
C GLN A 166 5.16 13.99 -19.91
N ASN A 167 5.75 12.79 -19.87
CA ASN A 167 5.80 11.85 -20.98
C ASN A 167 4.61 10.88 -20.85
N TYR A 168 3.42 11.38 -21.17
CA TYR A 168 2.16 10.65 -20.98
C TYR A 168 1.99 9.54 -22.02
N SER A 169 2.49 9.72 -23.23
CA SER A 169 2.42 8.71 -24.30
C SER A 169 3.09 7.40 -23.92
N GLU A 170 4.22 7.46 -23.22
CA GLU A 170 4.91 6.28 -22.68
C GLU A 170 4.41 5.88 -21.28
N GLY A 171 4.09 6.85 -20.41
CA GLY A 171 3.70 6.58 -19.01
C GLY A 171 2.30 5.98 -18.84
N LEU A 172 1.29 6.50 -19.55
CA LEU A 172 -0.10 6.07 -19.39
C LEU A 172 -0.32 4.58 -19.74
N PRO A 173 0.26 4.02 -20.82
CA PRO A 173 0.15 2.58 -21.09
C PRO A 173 0.69 1.70 -19.96
N LEU A 174 1.77 2.11 -19.29
CA LEU A 174 2.35 1.36 -18.18
C LEU A 174 1.45 1.38 -16.94
N MET A 175 0.91 2.57 -16.62
CA MET A 175 -0.05 2.72 -15.53
C MET A 175 -1.31 1.88 -15.78
N HIS A 176 -1.82 1.93 -17.01
CA HIS A 176 -2.98 1.17 -17.44
C HIS A 176 -2.77 -0.35 -17.23
N GLU A 177 -1.62 -0.88 -17.67
CA GLU A 177 -1.30 -2.30 -17.51
C GLU A 177 -1.19 -2.72 -16.04
N GLY A 178 -0.61 -1.87 -15.20
CA GLY A 178 -0.55 -2.11 -13.75
C GLY A 178 -1.94 -2.14 -13.10
N LEU A 179 -2.86 -1.26 -13.53
CA LEU A 179 -4.20 -1.12 -12.96
C LEU A 179 -5.15 -2.28 -13.30
N LYS A 180 -5.03 -2.88 -14.49
CA LYS A 180 -5.92 -3.97 -14.96
C LYS A 180 -6.11 -5.11 -13.97
N ASN A 181 -5.08 -5.42 -13.19
CA ASN A 181 -5.07 -6.60 -12.33
C ASN A 181 -5.27 -6.29 -10.84
N ILE A 182 -5.49 -5.01 -10.47
CA ILE A 182 -5.56 -4.57 -9.07
C ILE A 182 -6.89 -3.89 -8.72
N ILE A 183 -7.66 -3.40 -9.70
CA ILE A 183 -8.93 -2.69 -9.48
C ILE A 183 -10.17 -3.60 -9.50
N SER A 184 -9.97 -4.91 -9.51
CA SER A 184 -11.03 -5.92 -9.50
C SER A 184 -10.65 -7.11 -8.63
N TYR A 185 -11.63 -7.64 -7.88
CA TYR A 185 -11.48 -8.91 -7.17
C TYR A 185 -11.63 -10.11 -8.13
N PRO A 186 -10.89 -11.23 -7.92
CA PRO A 186 -9.87 -11.46 -6.90
C PRO A 186 -8.56 -10.72 -7.20
N ASN A 187 -7.96 -10.14 -6.15
CA ASN A 187 -6.66 -9.51 -6.25
C ASN A 187 -5.54 -10.47 -5.82
N TYR A 188 -4.85 -11.06 -6.81
CA TYR A 188 -3.73 -11.98 -6.58
C TYR A 188 -2.53 -11.35 -5.86
N TYR A 189 -2.47 -10.02 -5.79
CA TYR A 189 -1.40 -9.25 -5.14
C TYR A 189 -1.67 -8.96 -3.66
N TRP A 190 -2.81 -9.39 -3.10
CA TRP A 190 -3.26 -9.05 -1.74
C TRP A 190 -2.25 -9.38 -0.61
N ASN A 191 -1.42 -10.40 -0.84
CA ASN A 191 -0.43 -10.90 0.12
C ASN A 191 1.00 -10.39 -0.14
N SER A 192 1.21 -9.54 -1.15
CA SER A 192 2.52 -8.94 -1.47
C SER A 192 2.57 -7.47 -1.02
N GLU A 193 3.53 -7.16 -0.14
CA GLU A 193 3.77 -5.80 0.35
C GLU A 193 4.11 -4.84 -0.80
N TYR A 194 5.08 -5.20 -1.65
CA TYR A 194 5.48 -4.37 -2.80
C TYR A 194 4.36 -4.20 -3.81
N ALA A 195 3.56 -5.25 -4.04
CA ALA A 195 2.48 -5.16 -5.00
C ALA A 195 1.35 -4.25 -4.49
N ILE A 196 0.98 -4.34 -3.20
CA ILE A 196 0.04 -3.42 -2.57
C ILE A 196 0.58 -1.98 -2.58
N GLU A 197 1.89 -1.78 -2.37
CA GLU A 197 2.51 -0.46 -2.50
C GLU A 197 2.33 0.11 -3.91
N GLY A 198 2.77 -0.64 -4.92
CA GLY A 198 2.67 -0.22 -6.31
C GLY A 198 1.22 0.03 -6.73
N ALA A 199 0.30 -0.83 -6.30
CA ALA A 199 -1.11 -0.71 -6.59
C ALA A 199 -1.72 0.56 -5.98
N THR A 200 -1.39 0.84 -4.72
CA THR A 200 -1.83 2.05 -4.02
C THR A 200 -1.41 3.30 -4.79
N TRP A 201 -0.15 3.37 -5.18
CA TRP A 201 0.36 4.57 -5.84
C TRP A 201 -0.09 4.71 -7.29
N LEU A 202 -0.29 3.61 -8.03
CA LEU A 202 -0.93 3.66 -9.35
C LEU A 202 -2.35 4.24 -9.27
N ILE A 203 -3.13 3.85 -8.26
CA ILE A 203 -4.46 4.41 -8.04
C ILE A 203 -4.36 5.90 -7.68
N GLY A 204 -3.38 6.28 -6.85
CA GLY A 204 -3.10 7.68 -6.53
C GLY A 204 -2.79 8.54 -7.76
N ASP A 205 -1.87 8.08 -8.61
CA ASP A 205 -1.49 8.78 -9.85
C ASP A 205 -2.70 8.89 -10.80
N LEU A 206 -3.55 7.85 -10.89
CA LEU A 206 -4.80 7.91 -11.66
C LEU A 206 -5.79 8.93 -11.08
N LEU A 207 -5.98 8.95 -9.75
CA LEU A 207 -6.88 9.91 -9.10
C LEU A 207 -6.42 11.35 -9.30
N GLN A 208 -5.11 11.61 -9.29
CA GLN A 208 -4.54 12.92 -9.60
C GLN A 208 -4.88 13.34 -11.04
N LEU A 209 -4.66 12.45 -12.01
CA LEU A 209 -5.00 12.67 -13.41
C LEU A 209 -6.50 12.95 -13.61
N LEU A 210 -7.37 12.25 -12.88
CA LEU A 210 -8.82 12.48 -12.94
C LEU A 210 -9.18 13.85 -12.35
N ASN A 211 -8.65 14.21 -11.17
CA ASN A 211 -8.95 15.50 -10.53
C ASN A 211 -8.50 16.72 -11.34
N ASP A 212 -7.38 16.63 -12.05
CA ASP A 212 -6.85 17.77 -12.82
C ASP A 212 -7.59 18.00 -14.15
N LYS A 213 -8.35 17.00 -14.63
CA LYS A 213 -8.82 16.96 -16.03
C LYS A 213 -10.31 16.58 -16.21
N PHE A 214 -10.96 15.96 -15.22
CA PHE A 214 -12.29 15.38 -15.36
C PHE A 214 -13.12 15.49 -14.08
N ASP A 215 -14.08 16.40 -14.01
CA ASP A 215 -14.85 16.61 -12.78
C ASP A 215 -16.22 15.89 -12.76
N SER A 216 -16.78 15.47 -13.91
CA SER A 216 -18.14 14.89 -13.95
C SER A 216 -18.23 13.42 -14.36
N ASP A 217 -17.50 12.98 -15.38
CA ASP A 217 -17.90 11.78 -16.15
C ASP A 217 -17.52 10.44 -15.50
N PHE A 218 -16.60 10.48 -14.54
CA PHE A 218 -16.08 9.30 -13.83
C PHE A 218 -16.25 9.41 -12.32
N ARG A 219 -17.26 10.14 -11.85
CA ARG A 219 -17.46 10.35 -10.40
C ARG A 219 -17.64 9.04 -9.63
N ILE A 220 -18.36 8.07 -10.18
CA ILE A 220 -18.58 6.76 -9.54
C ILE A 220 -17.26 6.00 -9.43
N GLU A 221 -16.49 5.97 -10.52
CA GLU A 221 -15.18 5.32 -10.57
C GLU A 221 -14.19 6.00 -9.64
N LYS A 222 -14.19 7.34 -9.55
CA LYS A 222 -13.40 8.10 -8.60
C LYS A 222 -13.70 7.68 -7.16
N ILE A 223 -14.98 7.56 -6.78
CA ILE A 223 -15.36 7.10 -5.43
C ILE A 223 -14.89 5.66 -5.19
N LYS A 224 -15.03 4.76 -6.16
CA LYS A 224 -14.51 3.38 -6.07
C LYS A 224 -12.99 3.36 -5.89
N LEU A 225 -12.25 4.14 -6.68
CA LEU A 225 -10.80 4.28 -6.59
C LEU A 225 -10.37 4.84 -5.22
N LEU A 226 -11.05 5.87 -4.69
CA LEU A 226 -10.77 6.41 -3.35
C LEU A 226 -10.98 5.35 -2.26
N LYS A 227 -12.04 4.55 -2.36
CA LYS A 227 -12.29 3.42 -1.44
C LYS A 227 -11.19 2.36 -1.55
N ILE A 228 -10.84 1.91 -2.75
CA ILE A 228 -9.79 0.90 -2.95
C ILE A 228 -8.43 1.45 -2.47
N MET A 229 -8.12 2.70 -2.75
CA MET A 229 -6.90 3.35 -2.27
C MET A 229 -6.83 3.38 -0.73
N PHE A 230 -7.94 3.76 -0.07
CA PHE A 230 -8.01 3.73 1.39
C PHE A 230 -7.82 2.31 1.95
N LEU A 231 -8.46 1.32 1.32
CA LEU A 231 -8.30 -0.10 1.65
C LEU A 231 -6.83 -0.53 1.53
N PHE A 232 -6.18 -0.27 0.40
CA PHE A 232 -4.80 -0.69 0.14
C PHE A 232 -3.81 0.04 1.03
N MET A 233 -4.01 1.34 1.31
CA MET A 233 -3.18 2.06 2.27
C MET A 233 -3.28 1.46 3.67
N THR A 234 -4.50 1.15 4.11
CA THR A 234 -4.74 0.53 5.41
C THR A 234 -4.12 -0.86 5.47
N ARG A 235 -4.31 -1.67 4.42
CA ARG A 235 -3.68 -2.99 4.29
C ARG A 235 -2.16 -2.90 4.36
N TYR A 236 -1.56 -1.97 3.63
CA TYR A 236 -0.12 -1.77 3.64
C TYR A 236 0.39 -1.44 5.05
N ILE A 237 -0.24 -0.46 5.74
CA ILE A 237 0.09 -0.10 7.13
C ILE A 237 0.03 -1.33 8.05
N CYS A 238 -0.94 -2.21 7.86
CA CYS A 238 -1.12 -3.41 8.68
C CYS A 238 -0.10 -4.52 8.39
N MET A 239 0.57 -4.50 7.22
CA MET A 239 1.45 -5.58 6.78
C MET A 239 2.93 -5.21 6.74
N THR A 240 3.25 -3.93 6.52
CA THR A 240 4.64 -3.50 6.35
C THR A 240 5.43 -3.58 7.66
N ARG A 241 6.71 -3.95 7.54
CA ARG A 241 7.68 -3.85 8.64
C ARG A 241 8.56 -2.61 8.53
N SER A 242 8.38 -1.80 7.49
CA SER A 242 9.20 -0.62 7.23
C SER A 242 8.62 0.60 7.92
N ASN A 243 9.30 1.08 8.96
CA ASN A 243 8.88 2.25 9.75
C ASN A 243 8.70 3.49 8.87
N MET A 244 9.63 3.72 7.94
CA MET A 244 9.58 4.85 7.00
C MET A 244 8.34 4.76 6.10
N LYS A 245 8.05 3.57 5.57
CA LYS A 245 6.89 3.38 4.71
C LYS A 245 5.59 3.47 5.51
N THR A 246 5.55 2.99 6.75
CA THR A 246 4.41 3.17 7.65
C THR A 246 4.12 4.66 7.87
N ILE A 247 5.14 5.47 8.15
CA ILE A 247 5.01 6.94 8.28
C ILE A 247 4.46 7.55 6.99
N ASP A 248 5.01 7.18 5.84
CA ASP A 248 4.57 7.66 4.52
C ASP A 248 3.11 7.31 4.28
N PHE A 249 2.70 6.07 4.50
CA PHE A 249 1.34 5.61 4.23
C PHE A 249 0.31 6.24 5.16
N TYR A 250 0.59 6.39 6.46
CA TYR A 250 -0.30 7.14 7.35
C TYR A 250 -0.46 8.59 6.87
N SER A 251 0.65 9.30 6.64
CA SER A 251 0.57 10.71 6.26
C SER A 251 -0.09 10.92 4.90
N ASN A 252 0.09 10.02 3.94
CA ASN A 252 -0.60 10.08 2.66
C ASN A 252 -2.09 9.74 2.76
N ARG A 253 -2.48 8.75 3.59
CA ARG A 253 -3.90 8.44 3.84
C ARG A 253 -4.62 9.66 4.43
N ALA A 254 -4.00 10.37 5.37
CA ALA A 254 -4.49 11.65 5.87
C ALA A 254 -4.71 12.66 4.73
N ARG A 255 -3.68 12.90 3.90
CA ARG A 255 -3.73 13.90 2.82
C ARG A 255 -4.81 13.59 1.78
N ILE A 256 -4.99 12.33 1.41
CA ILE A 256 -6.04 11.91 0.46
C ILE A 256 -7.43 12.14 1.03
N VAL A 257 -7.64 11.81 2.32
CA VAL A 257 -8.90 12.07 3.00
C VAL A 257 -9.20 13.58 3.02
N LYS A 258 -8.20 14.40 3.34
CA LYS A 258 -8.37 15.86 3.38
C LYS A 258 -8.62 16.46 2.00
N ALA A 259 -7.90 15.99 0.97
CA ALA A 259 -8.04 16.48 -0.39
C ALA A 259 -9.40 16.12 -1.02
N ASN A 260 -10.01 15.01 -0.60
CA ASN A 260 -11.31 14.54 -1.10
C ASN A 260 -12.37 14.55 0.02
N TYR A 261 -12.37 15.64 0.82
CA TYR A 261 -13.17 15.75 2.05
C TYR A 261 -14.64 15.38 1.83
N TYR A 262 -15.28 15.91 0.79
CA TYR A 262 -16.71 15.69 0.53
C TYR A 262 -17.01 14.25 0.12
N GLU A 263 -16.17 13.63 -0.71
CA GLU A 263 -16.26 12.21 -1.03
C GLU A 263 -16.10 11.37 0.24
N PHE A 264 -15.17 11.71 1.12
CA PHE A 264 -14.95 10.97 2.36
C PHE A 264 -16.06 11.13 3.40
N ILE A 265 -16.85 12.21 3.38
CA ILE A 265 -18.11 12.26 4.16
C ILE A 265 -19.00 11.09 3.76
N SER A 266 -19.19 10.88 2.45
CA SER A 266 -20.04 9.78 1.96
C SER A 266 -19.44 8.40 2.21
N ILE A 267 -18.11 8.27 2.13
CA ILE A 267 -17.42 6.98 2.34
C ILE A 267 -17.46 6.58 3.82
N PHE A 268 -17.22 7.53 4.73
CA PHE A 268 -17.26 7.28 6.17
C PHE A 268 -18.68 7.15 6.70
N GLY A 269 -19.64 7.83 6.09
CA GLY A 269 -21.05 7.84 6.48
C GLY A 269 -21.51 9.23 6.93
N LEU A 270 -22.82 9.46 6.81
CA LEU A 270 -23.44 10.74 7.16
C LEU A 270 -23.14 11.13 8.61
N GLY A 271 -22.78 12.40 8.82
CA GLY A 271 -22.43 12.94 10.13
C GLY A 271 -21.02 12.61 10.61
N VAL A 272 -20.23 11.86 9.85
CA VAL A 272 -18.83 11.59 10.19
C VAL A 272 -17.94 12.68 9.63
N ASN A 273 -17.16 13.32 10.51
CA ASN A 273 -16.16 14.30 10.11
C ASN A 273 -14.86 13.63 9.61
N PRO A 274 -14.47 13.83 8.34
CA PRO A 274 -13.23 13.29 7.78
C PRO A 274 -11.95 13.85 8.41
N ASP A 275 -11.96 15.06 8.97
CA ASP A 275 -10.76 15.66 9.57
C ASP A 275 -10.29 14.90 10.81
N ILE A 276 -11.16 14.14 11.47
CA ILE A 276 -10.77 13.22 12.56
C ILE A 276 -9.81 12.14 12.04
N GLN A 277 -10.01 11.66 10.81
CA GLN A 277 -9.07 10.71 10.20
C GLN A 277 -7.73 11.38 9.90
N PHE A 278 -7.74 12.62 9.39
CA PHE A 278 -6.52 13.40 9.16
C PHE A 278 -5.73 13.59 10.45
N ILE A 279 -6.39 14.03 11.53
CA ILE A 279 -5.79 14.22 12.85
C ILE A 279 -5.16 12.93 13.35
N SER A 280 -5.89 11.82 13.26
CA SER A 280 -5.41 10.51 13.69
C SER A 280 -4.17 10.08 12.92
N ASP A 281 -4.25 10.02 11.59
CA ASP A 281 -3.21 9.46 10.76
C ASP A 281 -1.92 10.30 10.82
N MET A 282 -2.01 11.63 10.87
CA MET A 282 -0.83 12.47 11.06
C MET A 282 -0.15 12.23 12.42
N TYR A 283 -0.93 12.04 13.49
CA TYR A 283 -0.36 11.70 14.79
C TYR A 283 0.25 10.29 14.82
N LEU A 284 -0.41 9.31 14.20
CA LEU A 284 0.12 7.94 14.13
C LEU A 284 1.42 7.88 13.31
N ALA A 285 1.51 8.65 12.21
CA ALA A 285 2.76 8.83 11.47
C ALA A 285 3.86 9.43 12.36
N TYR A 286 3.55 10.49 13.12
CA TYR A 286 4.48 11.05 14.11
C TYR A 286 4.90 10.04 15.17
N LYS A 287 3.96 9.25 15.71
CA LYS A 287 4.22 8.27 16.76
C LYS A 287 5.24 7.23 16.29
N VAL A 288 5.08 6.71 15.07
CA VAL A 288 6.07 5.78 14.48
C VAL A 288 7.43 6.46 14.32
N ALA A 289 7.46 7.72 13.87
CA ALA A 289 8.72 8.47 13.80
C ALA A 289 9.39 8.65 15.17
N ASP A 290 8.62 8.91 16.23
CA ASP A 290 9.13 9.09 17.59
C ASP A 290 9.66 7.79 18.19
N GLU A 291 8.92 6.69 18.05
CA GLU A 291 9.35 5.34 18.46
C GLU A 291 10.69 4.93 17.82
N HIS A 292 10.97 5.43 16.62
CA HIS A 292 12.21 5.19 15.88
C HIS A 292 13.21 6.35 15.93
N ARG A 293 13.03 7.32 16.83
CA ARG A 293 13.94 8.45 17.08
C ARG A 293 14.23 9.32 15.85
N LEU A 294 13.28 9.40 14.92
CA LEU A 294 13.37 10.20 13.71
C LEU A 294 12.91 11.66 13.93
N THR A 295 12.36 11.98 15.10
CA THR A 295 11.83 13.32 15.45
C THR A 295 12.87 14.44 15.49
N SER A 296 14.16 14.13 15.43
CA SER A 296 15.20 15.15 15.17
C SER A 296 15.17 15.72 13.75
N ILE A 297 14.53 15.01 12.80
CA ILE A 297 14.37 15.43 11.40
C ILE A 297 13.10 16.29 11.30
N PRO A 298 13.19 17.59 10.94
CA PRO A 298 12.07 18.52 11.05
C PRO A 298 10.77 18.08 10.34
N PRO A 299 10.81 17.48 9.13
CA PRO A 299 9.62 16.93 8.48
C PRO A 299 8.80 15.94 9.35
N PHE A 300 9.44 15.14 10.20
CA PHE A 300 8.70 14.18 11.04
C PHE A 300 8.05 14.83 12.25
N MET A 301 8.67 15.87 12.84
CA MET A 301 8.01 16.69 13.86
C MET A 301 6.83 17.47 13.32
N GLN A 302 6.86 17.81 12.03
CA GLN A 302 5.76 18.53 11.40
C GLN A 302 4.45 17.73 11.43
N LEU A 303 4.51 16.40 11.37
CA LEU A 303 3.34 15.51 11.45
C LEU A 303 2.58 15.70 12.78
N TYR A 304 3.30 15.83 13.90
CA TYR A 304 2.70 16.18 15.20
C TYR A 304 1.95 17.51 15.12
N TRP A 305 2.59 18.54 14.56
CA TRP A 305 2.02 19.87 14.46
C TRP A 305 0.83 19.93 13.49
N GLU A 306 0.86 19.19 12.39
CA GLU A 306 -0.27 19.08 11.46
C GLU A 306 -1.49 18.49 12.15
N SER A 307 -1.30 17.41 12.91
CA SER A 307 -2.39 16.82 13.71
C SER A 307 -2.89 17.78 14.80
N LYS A 308 -1.99 18.39 15.57
CA LYS A 308 -2.36 19.25 16.71
C LYS A 308 -3.06 20.53 16.26
N LYS A 309 -2.54 21.21 15.23
CA LYS A 309 -3.15 22.43 14.70
C LYS A 309 -4.52 22.17 14.09
N MET A 310 -4.66 21.05 13.37
CA MET A 310 -5.97 20.66 12.84
C MET A 310 -6.97 20.46 13.99
N TYR A 311 -6.57 19.82 15.10
CA TYR A 311 -7.43 19.69 16.27
C TYR A 311 -7.76 21.04 16.93
N ASP A 312 -6.77 21.89 17.20
CA ASP A 312 -6.95 23.14 17.94
C ASP A 312 -7.65 24.24 17.14
N HIS A 313 -7.55 24.22 15.81
CA HIS A 313 -7.96 25.34 14.97
C HIS A 313 -8.83 24.92 13.76
N GLY A 314 -9.02 23.62 13.51
CA GLY A 314 -9.68 23.13 12.29
C GLY A 314 -8.91 23.50 11.02
N SER A 315 -7.65 23.93 11.16
CA SER A 315 -6.83 24.50 10.11
C SER A 315 -5.34 24.33 10.43
N HIS A 316 -4.51 24.33 9.39
CA HIS A 316 -3.06 24.39 9.55
C HIS A 316 -2.57 25.79 9.95
N VAL A 317 -3.44 26.81 9.87
CA VAL A 317 -3.19 28.18 10.36
C VAL A 317 -3.94 28.38 11.66
N PRO A 318 -3.24 28.75 12.75
CA PRO A 318 -3.89 29.15 13.99
C PRO A 318 -4.93 30.23 13.76
N ASN A 319 -6.12 30.01 14.31
CA ASN A 319 -7.24 30.94 14.23
C ASN A 319 -8.00 30.95 15.56
N ASN A 320 -8.98 31.85 15.66
CA ASN A 320 -9.78 32.05 16.86
C ASN A 320 -11.07 31.21 16.88
N SER A 321 -11.24 30.24 15.99
CA SER A 321 -12.48 29.44 15.92
C SER A 321 -12.43 28.17 16.77
N GLY A 322 -11.36 27.95 17.53
CA GLY A 322 -11.19 26.84 18.47
C GLY A 322 -11.22 25.42 17.89
N GLY A 323 -11.43 25.30 16.58
CA GLY A 323 -11.36 24.05 15.84
C GLY A 323 -12.21 22.92 16.41
N TYR A 324 -11.68 21.71 16.31
CA TYR A 324 -12.32 20.51 16.86
C TYR A 324 -12.19 20.43 18.38
N LYS A 325 -11.29 21.19 19.00
CA LYS A 325 -11.24 21.32 20.45
C LYS A 325 -12.51 21.94 21.04
N GLU A 326 -13.19 22.81 20.30
CA GLU A 326 -14.47 23.43 20.73
C GLU A 326 -15.71 22.72 20.17
N ILE A 327 -15.60 22.01 19.04
CA ILE A 327 -16.75 21.40 18.34
C ILE A 327 -16.92 19.91 18.71
N GLU A 328 -15.85 19.21 19.08
CA GLU A 328 -15.93 17.81 19.48
C GLU A 328 -15.89 17.68 21.02
N ASP A 329 -16.79 16.88 21.58
CA ASP A 329 -16.74 16.44 22.98
C ASP A 329 -15.64 15.38 23.21
N LYS A 330 -14.46 15.60 22.63
CA LYS A 330 -13.32 14.67 22.65
C LYS A 330 -12.01 15.44 22.76
N THR A 331 -11.12 14.91 23.60
CA THR A 331 -9.71 15.31 23.62
C THR A 331 -9.01 14.92 22.32
N TRP A 332 -7.88 15.57 22.03
CA TRP A 332 -7.07 15.27 20.86
C TRP A 332 -6.76 13.77 20.72
N MET A 333 -6.35 13.12 21.81
CA MET A 333 -6.01 11.70 21.81
C MET A 333 -7.23 10.78 21.65
N GLN A 334 -8.41 11.21 22.10
CA GLN A 334 -9.66 10.49 21.81
C GLN A 334 -10.00 10.59 20.31
N CYS A 335 -9.78 11.75 19.66
CA CYS A 335 -9.94 11.88 18.21
C CYS A 335 -8.97 10.96 17.45
N VAL A 336 -7.70 10.90 17.88
CA VAL A 336 -6.72 9.95 17.33
C VAL A 336 -7.24 8.52 17.46
N LYS A 337 -7.67 8.09 18.66
CA LYS A 337 -8.14 6.72 18.86
C LYS A 337 -9.37 6.38 18.00
N VAL A 338 -10.29 7.34 17.85
CA VAL A 338 -11.47 7.19 16.98
C VAL A 338 -11.05 7.00 15.53
N GLY A 339 -10.12 7.81 15.00
CA GLY A 339 -9.66 7.67 13.62
C GLY A 339 -8.87 6.38 13.37
N GLU A 340 -8.07 5.93 14.34
CA GLU A 340 -7.39 4.64 14.28
C GLU A 340 -8.40 3.49 14.12
N LEU A 341 -9.36 3.37 15.04
CA LEU A 341 -10.40 2.33 15.01
C LEU A 341 -11.26 2.41 13.75
N ARG A 342 -11.65 3.63 13.34
CA ARG A 342 -12.44 3.86 12.12
C ARG A 342 -11.72 3.33 10.89
N SER A 343 -10.42 3.55 10.78
CA SER A 343 -9.66 3.12 9.60
C SER A 343 -9.68 1.60 9.42
N ILE A 344 -9.57 0.84 10.52
CA ILE A 344 -9.66 -0.63 10.54
C ILE A 344 -11.07 -1.08 10.17
N ILE A 345 -12.09 -0.57 10.85
CA ILE A 345 -13.50 -0.94 10.61
C ILE A 345 -13.90 -0.64 9.16
N LEU A 346 -13.51 0.53 8.65
CA LEU A 346 -13.80 0.89 7.27
C LEU A 346 -13.04 -0.02 6.29
N ALA A 347 -11.76 -0.29 6.51
CA ALA A 347 -11.01 -1.18 5.63
C ALA A 347 -11.62 -2.59 5.58
N GLU A 348 -12.07 -3.14 6.70
CA GLU A 348 -12.78 -4.43 6.72
C GLU A 348 -14.11 -4.38 5.97
N LYS A 349 -14.87 -3.27 6.09
CA LYS A 349 -16.08 -3.06 5.31
C LYS A 349 -15.76 -2.99 3.81
N LEU A 350 -14.75 -2.20 3.42
CA LEU A 350 -14.36 -2.02 2.03
C LEU A 350 -13.78 -3.29 1.43
N LEU A 351 -13.09 -4.13 2.21
CA LEU A 351 -12.64 -5.44 1.79
C LEU A 351 -13.84 -6.32 1.41
N LYS A 352 -14.89 -6.36 2.24
CA LYS A 352 -16.13 -7.08 1.91
C LYS A 352 -16.82 -6.53 0.67
N GLU A 353 -16.91 -5.21 0.53
CA GLU A 353 -17.45 -4.58 -0.69
C GLU A 353 -16.62 -4.98 -1.94
N PHE A 354 -15.29 -5.11 -1.81
CA PHE A 354 -14.41 -5.53 -2.89
C PHE A 354 -14.57 -7.01 -3.25
N GLU A 355 -14.60 -7.89 -2.24
CA GLU A 355 -14.85 -9.33 -2.38
C GLU A 355 -16.23 -9.63 -3.01
N ASN A 356 -17.22 -8.77 -2.75
CA ASN A 356 -18.55 -8.81 -3.34
C ASN A 356 -18.63 -8.14 -4.73
N TYR A 357 -17.50 -7.75 -5.31
CA TYR A 357 -17.39 -7.11 -6.63
C TYR A 357 -18.04 -5.71 -6.72
N GLU A 358 -18.46 -5.10 -5.60
CA GLU A 358 -19.13 -3.79 -5.57
C GLU A 358 -18.17 -2.66 -5.93
N LEU A 359 -16.90 -2.79 -5.53
CA LEU A 359 -15.85 -1.81 -5.82
C LEU A 359 -15.15 -2.05 -7.17
N ASN A 360 -15.46 -3.15 -7.87
CA ASN A 360 -14.77 -3.47 -9.11
C ASN A 360 -14.98 -2.39 -10.18
N ILE A 361 -13.91 -2.12 -10.91
CA ILE A 361 -13.91 -1.32 -12.13
C ILE A 361 -13.56 -2.29 -13.26
N SER A 362 -14.43 -2.41 -14.26
CA SER A 362 -14.20 -3.35 -15.37
C SER A 362 -13.06 -2.86 -16.26
N ASN A 363 -12.37 -3.79 -16.93
CA ASN A 363 -11.34 -3.44 -17.90
C ASN A 363 -11.88 -2.59 -19.06
N ILE A 364 -13.16 -2.77 -19.42
CA ILE A 364 -13.84 -1.90 -20.41
C ILE A 364 -13.87 -0.46 -19.88
N LYS A 365 -14.31 -0.27 -18.64
CA LYS A 365 -14.38 1.06 -18.04
C LYS A 365 -13.01 1.69 -17.84
N LEU A 366 -12.01 0.88 -17.46
CA LEU A 366 -10.63 1.33 -17.36
C LEU A 366 -10.09 1.79 -18.73
N ASN A 367 -10.36 1.04 -19.81
CA ASN A 367 -9.98 1.44 -21.16
C ASN A 367 -10.62 2.78 -21.55
N GLU A 368 -11.91 3.00 -21.23
CA GLU A 368 -12.61 4.27 -21.48
C GLU A 368 -11.92 5.44 -20.77
N ILE A 369 -11.60 5.27 -19.47
CA ILE A 369 -10.88 6.28 -18.69
C ILE A 369 -9.55 6.61 -19.36
N PHE A 370 -8.75 5.61 -19.71
CA PHE A 370 -7.43 5.83 -20.30
C PHE A 370 -7.48 6.36 -21.74
N GLN A 371 -8.53 6.05 -22.50
CA GLN A 371 -8.76 6.67 -23.79
C GLN A 371 -9.03 8.17 -23.63
N GLN A 372 -9.93 8.55 -22.71
CA GLN A 372 -10.20 9.96 -22.45
C GLN A 372 -8.96 10.68 -21.90
N LEU A 373 -8.18 10.06 -21.03
CA LEU A 373 -6.91 10.62 -20.55
C LEU A 373 -6.00 10.96 -21.74
N LYS A 374 -5.77 10.01 -22.66
CA LYS A 374 -4.92 10.21 -23.85
C LYS A 374 -5.41 11.33 -24.76
N GLU A 375 -6.71 11.55 -24.86
CA GLU A 375 -7.29 12.63 -25.67
C GLU A 375 -7.09 14.02 -25.01
N ASN A 376 -7.00 14.08 -23.67
CA ASN A 376 -6.98 15.32 -22.90
C ASN A 376 -5.61 15.72 -22.32
N VAL A 377 -4.64 14.80 -22.32
CA VAL A 377 -3.25 15.10 -21.95
C VAL A 377 -2.35 14.99 -23.18
N LYS A 378 -1.45 15.96 -23.33
CA LYS A 378 -0.41 15.96 -24.36
C LYS A 378 0.95 15.89 -23.69
N ASP A 379 1.89 15.22 -24.35
CA ASP A 379 3.26 15.20 -23.89
C ASP A 379 3.78 16.64 -23.74
N GLY A 380 4.37 16.91 -22.59
CA GLY A 380 4.90 18.22 -22.21
C GLY A 380 6.37 18.13 -21.80
N PHE A 381 7.05 17.03 -22.17
CA PHE A 381 8.40 16.73 -21.69
C PHE A 381 9.40 17.87 -22.00
N ASP A 382 9.40 18.42 -23.21
CA ASP A 382 10.32 19.49 -23.59
C ASP A 382 10.09 20.78 -22.78
N ASP A 383 8.82 21.16 -22.58
CA ASP A 383 8.44 22.32 -21.76
C ASP A 383 8.74 22.08 -20.27
N PHE A 384 8.58 20.85 -19.81
CA PHE A 384 8.94 20.43 -18.45
C PHE A 384 10.45 20.55 -18.23
N ILE A 385 11.27 20.01 -19.13
CA ILE A 385 12.74 20.14 -19.07
C ILE A 385 13.17 21.60 -19.12
N LYS A 386 12.57 22.41 -20.00
CA LYS A 386 12.87 23.84 -20.09
C LYS A 386 12.61 24.56 -18.76
N LYS A 387 11.44 24.34 -18.14
CA LYS A 387 11.12 24.89 -16.81
C LYS A 387 12.08 24.41 -15.72
N LEU A 388 12.52 23.15 -15.79
CA LEU A 388 13.50 22.61 -14.84
C LEU A 388 14.88 23.27 -14.98
N ILE A 389 15.34 23.50 -16.20
CA ILE A 389 16.60 24.21 -16.47
C ILE A 389 16.51 25.66 -15.98
N ASP A 390 15.41 26.35 -16.29
CA ASP A 390 15.20 27.75 -15.87
C ASP A 390 15.14 27.91 -14.35
N ASN A 391 14.66 26.89 -13.62
CA ASN A 391 14.62 26.88 -12.15
C ASN A 391 15.92 26.42 -11.48
N LYS A 392 16.82 25.70 -12.17
CA LYS A 392 18.18 25.39 -11.67
C LYS A 392 19.10 26.62 -11.65
N LEU A 393 18.77 27.67 -12.42
CA LEU A 393 19.55 28.89 -12.57
C LEU A 393 19.14 30.04 -11.63
N LYS A 394 18.25 29.76 -10.66
CA LYS A 394 17.87 30.64 -9.55
C LYS A 394 18.30 30.00 -8.24
#